data_AF-A0A6I5CDA0-F1
#
_entry.id   AF-A0A6I5CDA0-F1
#
_cell.length_a   1.000
_cell.length_b   1.000
_cell.length_c   1.000
_cell.angle_alpha   90.00
_cell.angle_beta   90.00
_cell.angle_gamma   90.00
#
_symmetry.space_group_name_H-M   'P 1'
#
loop_
_entity.id
_entity.type
_entity.pdbx_description
1 polymer ?
#
loop_
_entity_poly.entity_id
_entity_poly.type
_entity_poly.pdbx_seq_one_letter_code
_entity_poly.pdbx_strand_id
1 'polypeptide(L)'
;MIDADEEALTRARLVHVDQYYLRADTLAAANAELIRAQGRVPIVAHWGEGLLASVDGLRFVVPKRTISAGASPKYYHSKRGITWLNAVNDQVAGIGQMVVPGTPRDSL
;
A
#
# COMPACT_ATOMS: atom_id res chain seq x y z
N MET A 1 9.89 15.42 -0.01
CA MET A 1 10.55 16.65 -0.49
C MET A 1 9.96 17.77 0.34
N ILE A 2 10.79 18.50 1.09
CA ILE A 2 10.33 19.63 1.92
C ILE A 2 10.85 20.88 1.21
N ASP A 3 9.97 21.83 0.98
CA ASP A 3 10.29 23.11 0.34
C ASP A 3 9.65 24.24 1.17
N ALA A 4 10.45 25.25 1.53
CA ALA A 4 10.00 26.35 2.37
C ALA A 4 9.37 27.49 1.57
N ASP A 5 9.68 27.58 0.27
CA ASP A 5 9.19 28.63 -0.62
C ASP A 5 7.82 28.27 -1.23
N GLU A 6 7.42 26.99 -1.13
CA GLU A 6 6.12 26.47 -1.57
C GLU A 6 5.24 26.13 -0.36
N GLU A 7 4.15 26.87 -0.15
CA GLU A 7 3.28 26.75 1.03
C GLU A 7 2.81 25.29 1.29
N ALA A 8 2.45 24.59 0.21
CA ALA A 8 1.95 23.22 0.25
C ALA A 8 3.02 22.20 0.69
N LEU A 9 4.31 22.51 0.52
CA LEU A 9 5.43 21.60 0.76
C LEU A 9 6.25 21.96 2.00
N THR A 10 5.80 22.95 2.77
CA THR A 10 6.41 23.29 4.05
C THR A 10 6.36 22.10 5.01
N ARG A 11 7.37 21.97 5.88
CA ARG A 11 7.42 20.87 6.87
C ARG A 11 6.17 20.84 7.75
N ALA A 12 5.72 22.02 8.21
CA ALA A 12 4.53 22.13 9.04
C ALA A 12 3.27 21.63 8.32
N ARG A 13 3.10 22.01 7.04
CA ARG A 13 1.97 21.56 6.23
C ARG A 13 2.00 20.06 6.01
N LEU A 14 3.15 19.50 5.63
CA LEU A 14 3.30 18.06 5.41
C LEU A 14 3.04 17.23 6.67
N VAL A 15 3.55 17.66 7.83
CA VAL A 15 3.27 16.99 9.11
C VAL A 15 1.78 17.05 9.46
N HIS A 16 1.12 18.18 9.24
CA HIS A 16 -0.32 18.28 9.46
C HIS A 16 -1.11 17.37 8.49
N VAL A 17 -0.73 17.32 7.21
CA VAL A 17 -1.37 16.41 6.25
C VAL A 17 -1.20 14.94 6.68
N ASP A 18 0.02 14.56 7.05
CA ASP A 18 0.33 13.21 7.52
C ASP A 18 -0.51 12.82 8.75
N GLN A 19 -0.58 13.70 9.75
CA GLN A 19 -1.30 13.43 11.00
C GLN A 19 -2.83 13.41 10.85
N TYR A 20 -3.39 14.31 10.04
CA TYR A 20 -4.84 14.55 10.01
C TYR A 20 -5.54 13.97 8.77
N TYR A 21 -4.83 13.79 7.64
CA TYR A 21 -5.44 13.35 6.38
C TYR A 21 -4.98 11.95 5.94
N LEU A 22 -3.74 11.54 6.23
CA LEU A 22 -3.20 10.23 5.83
C LEU A 22 -3.38 9.17 6.93
N ARG A 23 -4.60 9.03 7.44
CA ARG A 23 -4.97 8.05 8.47
C ARG A 23 -5.64 6.82 7.84
N ALA A 24 -5.66 5.72 8.59
CA ALA A 24 -6.34 4.50 8.16
C ALA A 24 -7.81 4.76 7.78
N ASP A 25 -8.58 5.47 8.62
CA ASP A 25 -10.02 5.69 8.39
C ASP A 25 -10.27 6.58 7.17
N THR A 26 -9.48 7.64 6.97
CA THR A 26 -9.64 8.56 5.85
C THR A 26 -9.23 7.91 4.53
N LEU A 27 -8.16 7.12 4.53
CA LEU A 27 -7.76 6.31 3.38
C LEU A 27 -8.79 5.24 3.05
N ALA A 28 -9.36 4.57 4.06
CA ALA A 28 -10.42 3.58 3.85
C ALA A 28 -11.68 4.21 3.24
N ALA A 29 -12.10 5.38 3.75
CA ALA A 29 -13.23 6.13 3.21
C ALA A 29 -12.98 6.57 1.75
N ALA A 30 -11.79 7.13 1.47
CA ALA A 30 -11.41 7.52 0.12
C ALA A 30 -11.38 6.31 -0.84
N ASN A 31 -10.85 5.17 -0.40
CA ASN A 31 -10.80 3.95 -1.19
C ASN A 31 -12.20 3.41 -1.50
N ALA A 32 -13.15 3.49 -0.55
CA ALA A 32 -14.53 3.08 -0.78
C ALA A 32 -15.21 3.89 -1.89
N GLU A 33 -14.93 5.19 -1.99
CA GLU A 33 -15.41 6.02 -3.09
C GLU A 33 -14.84 5.58 -4.45
N LEU A 34 -13.54 5.26 -4.49
CA LEU A 34 -12.89 4.76 -5.71
C LEU A 34 -13.46 3.40 -6.14
N ILE A 35 -13.64 2.46 -5.21
CA ILE A 35 -14.25 1.15 -5.47
C ILE A 35 -15.67 1.34 -6.02
N ARG A 36 -16.48 2.22 -5.41
CA ARG A 36 -17.85 2.49 -5.87
C ARG A 36 -17.86 3.11 -7.27
N ALA A 37 -16.94 4.03 -7.55
CA ALA A 37 -16.80 4.64 -8.87
C ALA A 37 -16.41 3.60 -9.93
N GLN A 38 -15.46 2.71 -9.62
CA GLN A 38 -15.06 1.61 -10.49
C GLN A 38 -16.23 0.65 -10.78
N GLY A 39 -17.01 0.29 -9.77
CA GLY A 39 -18.20 -0.55 -9.92
C GLY A 39 -19.27 -0.01 -10.89
N ARG A 40 -19.23 1.29 -11.23
CA ARG A 40 -20.13 1.91 -12.22
C ARG A 40 -19.62 1.80 -13.66
N VAL A 41 -18.40 1.33 -13.89
CA VAL A 41 -17.88 1.13 -15.24
C VAL A 41 -18.60 -0.08 -15.86
N PRO A 42 -19.24 0.04 -17.05
CA PRO A 42 -20.11 -1.01 -17.57
C PRO A 42 -19.47 -2.41 -17.66
N ILE A 43 -18.19 -2.49 -18.00
CA ILE A 43 -17.49 -3.78 -18.12
C ILE A 43 -17.36 -4.52 -16.79
N VAL A 44 -17.35 -3.82 -15.65
CA VAL A 44 -17.09 -4.40 -14.33
C VAL A 44 -18.19 -5.37 -13.90
N ALA A 45 -19.43 -5.13 -14.32
CA ALA A 45 -20.56 -6.03 -14.08
C ALA A 45 -20.37 -7.43 -14.72
N HIS A 46 -19.46 -7.57 -15.68
CA HIS A 46 -19.12 -8.86 -16.30
C HIS A 46 -17.98 -9.60 -15.58
N TRP A 47 -17.30 -8.97 -14.63
CA TRP A 47 -16.17 -9.59 -13.91
C TRP A 47 -16.59 -10.25 -12.60
N GLY A 48 -17.58 -9.69 -11.90
CA GLY A 48 -18.10 -10.24 -10.65
C GLY A 48 -18.93 -9.25 -9.84
N GLU A 49 -19.27 -9.64 -8.62
CA GLU A 49 -20.16 -8.86 -7.72
C GLU A 49 -19.39 -8.01 -6.69
N GLY A 50 -18.06 -8.10 -6.67
CA GLY A 50 -17.22 -7.41 -5.68
C GLY A 50 -17.09 -8.16 -4.36
N LEU A 51 -17.61 -9.39 -4.27
CA LEU A 51 -17.73 -10.17 -3.04
C LEU A 51 -16.57 -11.14 -2.81
N LEU A 52 -15.83 -11.48 -3.88
CA LEU A 52 -14.65 -12.33 -3.79
C LEU A 52 -13.40 -11.47 -3.64
N ALA A 53 -12.45 -11.95 -2.85
CA ALA A 53 -11.16 -11.31 -2.65
C ALA A 53 -10.03 -12.32 -2.89
N SER A 54 -9.01 -11.89 -3.63
CA SER A 54 -7.74 -12.60 -3.76
C SER A 54 -6.62 -11.74 -3.19
N VAL A 55 -5.65 -12.39 -2.54
CA VAL A 55 -4.47 -11.73 -1.98
C VAL A 55 -3.23 -12.23 -2.70
N ASP A 56 -2.47 -11.31 -3.28
CA ASP A 56 -1.15 -11.60 -3.86
C ASP A 56 -0.04 -10.85 -3.11
N GLY A 57 1.18 -11.39 -3.17
CA GLY A 57 2.37 -10.80 -2.60
C GLY A 57 3.38 -10.41 -3.67
N LEU A 58 3.37 -9.14 -4.08
CA LEU A 58 4.43 -8.60 -4.94
C LEU A 58 5.71 -8.42 -4.13
N ARG A 59 6.84 -8.85 -4.69
CA ARG A 59 8.13 -8.90 -3.99
C ARG A 59 9.12 -7.98 -4.67
N PHE A 60 9.70 -7.09 -3.89
CA PHE A 60 10.67 -6.11 -4.36
C PHE A 60 11.99 -6.25 -3.61
N VAL A 61 13.10 -6.29 -4.34
CA VAL A 61 14.44 -6.16 -3.76
C VAL A 61 14.71 -4.68 -3.52
N VAL A 62 15.05 -4.32 -2.28
CA VAL A 62 15.31 -2.93 -1.90
C VAL A 62 16.82 -2.72 -1.77
N PRO A 63 17.45 -1.87 -2.61
CA PRO A 63 18.90 -1.70 -2.63
C PRO A 63 19.44 -0.92 -1.43
N LYS A 64 18.62 -0.06 -0.81
CA LYS A 64 19.00 0.72 0.38
C LYS A 64 18.34 0.17 1.64
N ARG A 65 18.99 0.37 2.79
CA ARG A 65 18.42 -0.01 4.09
C ARG A 65 17.26 0.93 4.42
N THR A 66 16.06 0.36 4.59
CA THR A 66 14.85 1.06 5.05
C THR A 66 14.24 0.30 6.23
N ILE A 67 13.38 0.98 6.99
CA ILE A 67 12.67 0.39 8.14
C ILE A 67 11.76 -0.78 7.72
N SER A 68 11.21 -0.74 6.50
CA SER A 68 10.26 -1.74 6.02
C SER A 68 10.91 -2.91 5.27
N ALA A 69 12.16 -2.77 4.83
CA ALA A 69 12.88 -3.86 4.16
C ALA A 69 13.46 -4.85 5.16
N GLY A 70 13.39 -6.15 4.87
CA GLY A 70 13.92 -7.24 5.69
C GLY A 70 14.69 -8.28 4.87
N ALA A 71 15.47 -9.13 5.53
CA ALA A 71 16.12 -10.26 4.86
C ALA A 71 15.14 -11.43 4.71
N SER A 72 15.23 -12.18 3.62
CA SER A 72 14.51 -13.45 3.46
C SER A 72 15.26 -14.30 2.45
N PRO A 73 15.98 -15.36 2.85
CA PRO A 73 16.75 -16.19 1.92
C PRO A 73 15.86 -16.79 0.82
N LYS A 74 14.63 -17.15 1.15
CA LYS A 74 13.65 -17.72 0.21
C LYS A 74 13.27 -16.75 -0.91
N TYR A 75 13.09 -15.46 -0.60
CA TYR A 75 12.54 -14.49 -1.55
C TYR A 75 13.57 -13.49 -2.08
N TYR A 76 14.62 -13.21 -1.32
CA TYR A 76 15.59 -12.14 -1.60
C TYR A 76 17.05 -12.63 -1.59
N HIS A 77 17.30 -13.94 -1.35
CA HIS A 77 18.65 -14.52 -1.24
C HIS A 77 19.49 -13.76 -0.20
N SER A 78 20.65 -13.22 -0.60
CA SER A 78 21.54 -12.41 0.24
C SER A 78 21.15 -10.93 0.32
N LYS A 79 20.04 -10.52 -0.32
CA LYS A 79 19.57 -9.14 -0.35
C LYS A 79 18.44 -8.91 0.66
N ARG A 80 18.06 -7.64 0.81
CA ARG A 80 16.87 -7.24 1.58
C ARG A 80 15.75 -6.88 0.62
N GLY A 81 14.52 -7.09 1.05
CA GLY A 81 13.35 -6.82 0.24
C GLY A 81 12.11 -6.56 1.07
N ILE A 82 11.04 -6.24 0.35
CA ILE A 82 9.70 -6.00 0.88
C ILE A 82 8.74 -6.92 0.15
N THR A 83 7.78 -7.50 0.87
CA THR A 83 6.60 -8.10 0.25
C THR A 83 5.45 -7.12 0.44
N TRP A 84 4.88 -6.65 -0.66
CA TRP A 84 3.64 -5.89 -0.67
C TRP A 84 2.51 -6.88 -0.88
N LEU A 85 1.76 -7.14 0.19
CA LEU A 85 0.51 -7.87 0.11
C LEU A 85 -0.57 -6.93 -0.39
N ASN A 86 -1.28 -7.35 -1.41
CA ASN A 86 -2.36 -6.62 -2.02
C ASN A 86 -3.58 -7.52 -2.11
N ALA A 87 -4.71 -7.03 -1.62
CA ALA A 87 -6.01 -7.66 -1.75
C ALA A 87 -6.80 -6.95 -2.85
N VAL A 88 -7.30 -7.74 -3.81
CA VAL A 88 -8.08 -7.26 -4.94
C VAL A 88 -9.37 -8.08 -5.01
N ASN A 89 -10.49 -7.43 -5.31
CA ASN A 89 -11.74 -8.14 -5.53
C ASN A 89 -11.86 -8.68 -6.97
N ASP A 90 -12.90 -9.48 -7.23
CA ASP A 90 -13.27 -9.97 -8.57
C ASP A 90 -13.68 -8.87 -9.56
N GLN A 91 -13.84 -7.63 -9.09
CA GLN A 91 -14.02 -6.44 -9.93
C GLN A 91 -12.70 -5.70 -10.23
N VAL A 92 -11.55 -6.28 -9.88
CA VAL A 92 -10.21 -5.73 -10.08
C VAL A 92 -9.98 -4.42 -9.30
N ALA A 93 -10.67 -4.26 -8.15
CA ALA A 93 -10.52 -3.11 -7.27
C ALA A 93 -9.65 -3.48 -6.06
N GLY A 94 -8.69 -2.62 -5.71
CA GLY A 94 -7.86 -2.81 -4.52
C GLY A 94 -8.67 -2.55 -3.25
N ILE A 95 -8.83 -3.58 -2.41
CA ILE A 95 -9.63 -3.50 -1.17
C ILE A 95 -8.79 -3.49 0.10
N GLY A 96 -7.48 -3.74 -0.01
CA GLY A 96 -6.57 -3.73 1.11
C GLY A 96 -5.12 -3.91 0.68
N GLN A 97 -4.21 -3.45 1.52
CA GLN A 97 -2.78 -3.62 1.28
C GLN A 97 -1.99 -3.63 2.59
N MET A 98 -0.88 -4.35 2.61
CA MET A 98 0.04 -4.39 3.74
C MET A 98 1.47 -4.55 3.25
N VAL A 99 2.38 -3.76 3.84
CA VAL A 99 3.81 -3.95 3.67
C VAL A 99 4.28 -4.95 4.73
N VAL A 100 4.77 -6.10 4.27
CA VAL A 100 5.34 -7.14 5.13
C VAL A 100 6.85 -7.14 4.94
N PRO A 101 7.62 -6.78 5.99
CA PRO A 101 9.06 -6.94 5.97
C PRO A 101 9.42 -8.42 5.81
N GLY A 102 10.61 -8.71 5.25
CA GLY A 102 11.17 -10.06 5.32
C GLY A 102 11.27 -10.56 6.78
N THR A 103 11.61 -11.84 6.97
CA THR A 103 11.74 -12.43 8.32
C THR A 103 12.49 -11.49 9.27
N PRO A 104 11.92 -11.20 10.46
CA PRO A 104 12.72 -10.63 11.54
C PRO A 104 13.92 -11.57 11.70
N ARG A 105 15.14 -11.07 11.44
CA ARG A 105 16.30 -11.73 12.04
C ARG A 105 16.11 -11.54 13.53
N ASP A 106 16.22 -12.62 14.30
CA ASP A 106 16.09 -12.64 15.75
C ASP A 106 16.53 -11.30 16.33
N SER A 107 15.56 -10.53 16.81
CA SER A 107 15.79 -9.21 17.39
C SER A 107 15.91 -9.41 18.89
N LEU A 108 17.09 -9.89 19.31
CA LEU A 108 17.76 -9.58 20.57
C LEU A 108 19.27 -9.53 20.30
#